data_AF-A0A522G070-F1
#
_entry.id   AF-A0A522G070-F1
#
_cell.length_a   1.000
_cell.length_b   1.000
_cell.length_c   1.000
_cell.angle_alpha   90.00
_cell.angle_beta   90.00
_cell.angle_gamma   90.00
#
_symmetry.space_group_name_H-M   'P 1'
#
loop_
_entity.id
_entity.type
_entity.pdbx_description
1 polymer ?
#
loop_
_entity_poly.entity_id
_entity_poly.type
_entity_poly.pdbx_seq_one_letter_code
_entity_poly.pdbx_strand_id
1 'polypeptide(L)'
;KLNRLNGLIKRGLGEAGIKLEDRLFRPHLTLGRIKHLKPGNSLKDLIEKYSDADLQVVPVNEIILFESILLHDGPVYKPISKFKI
;
A
#
# COMPACT_ATOMS: atom_id res chain seq x y z
N LYS A 1 -8.72 -6.54 -11.84
CA LYS A 1 -7.73 -7.01 -10.82
C LYS A 1 -6.64 -5.95 -10.64
N LEU A 2 -6.24 -5.63 -9.41
CA LEU A 2 -5.33 -4.51 -9.06
C LEU A 2 -3.99 -4.53 -9.80
N ASN A 3 -3.43 -5.71 -10.09
CA ASN A 3 -2.17 -5.83 -10.84
C ASN A 3 -2.23 -5.20 -12.23
N ARG A 4 -3.37 -5.32 -12.94
CA ARG A 4 -3.54 -4.69 -14.26
C ARG A 4 -3.60 -3.17 -14.15
N LEU A 5 -4.32 -2.66 -13.14
CA LEU A 5 -4.41 -1.22 -12.88
C LEU A 5 -3.03 -0.64 -12.56
N ASN A 6 -2.28 -1.26 -11.65
CA ASN A 6 -0.91 -0.88 -11.33
C ASN A 6 0.00 -0.91 -12.57
N GLY A 7 -0.13 -1.92 -13.45
CA GLY A 7 0.66 -2.00 -14.69
C GLY A 7 0.38 -0.85 -15.66
N LEU A 8 -0.87 -0.42 -15.79
CA LEU A 8 -1.25 0.75 -16.60
C LEU A 8 -0.65 2.04 -16.02
N ILE A 9 -0.76 2.23 -14.71
CA ILE A 9 -0.20 3.39 -14.00
C ILE A 9 1.32 3.43 -14.16
N LYS A 10 2.01 2.31 -13.88
CA LYS A 10 3.48 2.23 -14.01
C LYS A 10 3.93 2.56 -15.44
N ARG A 11 3.22 2.10 -16.46
CA ARG A 11 3.55 2.45 -17.85
C ARG A 11 3.45 3.95 -18.11
N GLY A 12 2.30 4.55 -17.78
CA GLY A 12 2.10 5.99 -18.01
C GLY A 12 3.08 6.87 -17.22
N LEU A 13 3.42 6.49 -15.97
CA LEU A 13 4.44 7.17 -15.19
C LEU A 13 5.83 7.04 -15.82
N GLY A 14 6.17 5.86 -16.35
CA GLY A 14 7.43 5.64 -17.07
C GLY A 14 7.54 6.47 -18.35
N GLU A 15 6.46 6.55 -19.13
CA GLU A 15 6.37 7.40 -20.33
C GLU A 15 6.51 8.89 -19.99
N ALA A 16 6.06 9.31 -18.81
CA ALA A 16 6.25 10.66 -18.28
C ALA A 16 7.65 10.91 -17.69
N GLY A 17 8.58 9.95 -17.78
CA GLY A 17 9.95 10.08 -17.30
C GLY A 17 10.13 9.84 -15.79
N ILE A 18 9.11 9.33 -15.09
CA ILE A 18 9.20 9.01 -13.66
C ILE A 18 9.87 7.64 -13.50
N LYS A 19 11.00 7.62 -12.80
CA LYS A 19 11.69 6.37 -12.46
C LYS A 19 10.88 5.58 -11.43
N LEU A 20 10.56 4.34 -11.77
CA LEU A 20 9.79 3.43 -10.92
C LEU A 20 10.68 2.40 -10.26
N GLU A 21 10.18 1.80 -9.19
CA GLU A 21 10.82 0.64 -8.56
C GLU A 21 10.58 -0.65 -9.37
N ASP A 22 11.61 -1.50 -9.41
CA ASP A 22 11.60 -2.81 -10.07
C ASP A 22 10.87 -3.89 -9.26
N ARG A 23 10.38 -3.55 -8.05
CA ARG A 23 9.68 -4.49 -7.19
C ARG A 23 8.35 -4.90 -7.82
N LEU A 24 8.09 -6.21 -7.73
CA LEU A 24 6.79 -6.79 -8.07
C LEU A 24 5.72 -6.18 -7.18
N PHE A 25 4.63 -5.73 -7.80
CA PHE A 25 3.48 -5.23 -7.09
C PHE A 25 2.72 -6.39 -6.44
N ARG A 26 2.69 -6.39 -5.11
CA ARG A 26 1.90 -7.32 -4.30
C ARG A 26 0.82 -6.48 -3.61
N PRO A 27 -0.44 -6.47 -4.07
CA PRO A 27 -1.47 -5.66 -3.44
C PRO A 27 -1.69 -6.14 -2.00
N HIS A 28 -1.46 -5.26 -1.03
CA HIS A 28 -1.65 -5.53 0.39
C HIS A 28 -2.02 -4.23 1.12
N LEU A 29 -2.67 -4.37 2.27
CA LEU A 29 -2.91 -3.28 3.20
C LEU A 29 -1.90 -3.40 4.35
N THR A 30 -1.09 -2.36 4.56
CA THR A 30 -0.17 -2.33 5.70
C THR A 30 -0.96 -1.97 6.96
N LEU A 31 -1.01 -2.87 7.95
CA LEU A 31 -1.66 -2.63 9.24
C LEU A 31 -0.71 -2.00 10.28
N GLY A 32 0.58 -2.26 10.15
CA GLY A 32 1.60 -1.75 11.06
C GLY A 32 3.00 -2.16 10.63
N ARG A 33 4.01 -1.55 11.26
CA ARG A 33 5.42 -1.88 11.02
C ARG A 33 6.11 -2.15 12.35
N ILE A 34 6.50 -3.41 12.56
CA ILE A 34 7.15 -3.85 13.79
C ILE A 34 8.63 -3.46 13.73
N LYS A 35 9.08 -2.61 14.67
CA LYS A 35 10.50 -2.21 14.80
C LYS A 35 11.31 -3.21 15.61
N HIS A 36 10.71 -3.74 16.68
CA HIS A 36 11.31 -4.75 17.54
C HIS A 36 10.29 -5.84 17.81
N LEU A 37 10.65 -7.08 17.48
CA LEU A 37 9.83 -8.24 17.81
C LEU A 37 10.24 -8.72 19.21
N LYS A 38 9.32 -8.63 20.16
CA LYS A 38 9.55 -9.24 21.49
C LYS A 38 9.46 -10.76 21.35
N PRO A 39 10.33 -11.51 22.04
CA PRO A 39 10.21 -12.97 22.07
C PRO A 39 8.86 -13.38 22.67
N GLY A 40 8.19 -14.32 22.00
CA GLY A 40 6.85 -14.80 22.36
C GLY A 40 6.04 -15.21 21.12
N ASN A 41 4.99 -16.00 21.33
CA ASN A 41 4.16 -16.54 20.24
C ASN A 41 2.99 -15.62 19.84
N SER A 42 2.70 -14.56 20.61
CA SER A 42 1.46 -13.78 20.47
C SER A 42 1.21 -13.21 19.07
N LEU A 43 2.24 -12.75 18.36
CA LEU A 43 2.08 -12.27 16.99
C LEU A 43 1.82 -13.41 16.01
N LYS A 44 2.53 -14.54 16.18
CA LYS A 44 2.37 -15.70 15.31
C LYS A 44 0.96 -16.27 15.46
N ASP A 45 0.50 -16.45 16.69
CA ASP A 45 -0.85 -16.93 17.02
C ASP A 45 -1.91 -15.99 16.44
N LEU A 46 -1.68 -14.67 16.48
CA LEU A 46 -2.58 -13.69 15.88
C LEU A 46 -2.61 -13.83 14.35
N ILE A 47 -1.47 -13.98 13.69
CA ILE A 47 -1.40 -14.16 12.23
C ILE A 47 -2.12 -15.46 11.82
N GLU A 48 -1.87 -16.56 12.53
CA GLU A 48 -2.53 -17.85 12.26
C GLU A 48 -4.04 -17.77 12.49
N LYS A 49 -4.50 -17.06 13.53
CA LYS A 49 -5.93 -16.86 13.79
C LYS A 49 -6.67 -16.17 12.63
N TYR A 50 -5.98 -15.32 11.87
CA TYR A 50 -6.59 -14.51 10.80
C TYR A 50 -6.07 -14.88 9.40
N SER A 51 -5.34 -15.98 9.21
CA SER A 51 -4.72 -16.34 7.92
C SER A 51 -5.73 -16.51 6.79
N ASP A 52 -6.88 -17.08 7.11
CA ASP A 52 -7.94 -17.42 6.15
C ASP A 52 -9.21 -16.58 6.38
N ALA A 53 -9.09 -15.49 7.14
CA ALA A 53 -10.21 -14.61 7.43
C ALA A 53 -10.43 -13.60 6.29
N ASP A 54 -11.61 -13.62 5.69
CA ASP A 54 -12.09 -12.51 4.85
C ASP A 54 -12.46 -11.32 5.74
N LEU A 55 -11.52 -10.36 5.86
CA LEU A 55 -11.72 -9.18 6.73
C LEU A 55 -12.68 -8.16 6.12
N GLN A 56 -12.55 -7.88 4.83
CA GLN A 56 -13.38 -6.88 4.14
C GLN A 56 -13.29 -7.01 2.61
N VAL A 57 -14.39 -6.68 1.94
CA VAL A 57 -14.41 -6.36 0.51
C VAL A 57 -14.56 -4.85 0.34
N VAL A 58 -13.64 -4.23 -0.42
CA VAL A 58 -13.65 -2.78 -0.65
C VAL A 58 -13.76 -2.51 -2.16
N PRO A 59 -14.80 -1.80 -2.63
CA PRO A 59 -14.88 -1.38 -4.03
C PRO A 59 -13.83 -0.30 -4.31
N VAL A 60 -13.17 -0.39 -5.47
CA VAL A 60 -12.16 0.60 -5.89
C VAL A 60 -12.87 1.68 -6.71
N ASN A 61 -13.16 2.81 -6.07
CA ASN A 61 -13.91 3.90 -6.68
C ASN A 61 -13.03 5.05 -7.19
N GLU A 62 -11.80 5.15 -6.68
CA GLU A 62 -10.88 6.22 -7.06
C GLU A 62 -9.41 5.82 -6.87
N ILE A 63 -8.54 6.59 -7.54
CA ILE A 63 -7.09 6.58 -7.40
C ILE A 63 -6.68 7.96 -6.92
N ILE A 64 -5.83 8.03 -5.91
CA ILE A 64 -5.36 9.29 -5.34
C ILE A 64 -3.85 9.36 -5.49
N LEU A 65 -3.36 10.44 -6.08
CA LEU A 65 -1.94 10.78 -6.08
C LEU A 65 -1.63 11.49 -4.76
N PHE A 66 -0.76 10.91 -3.94
CA PHE A 66 -0.34 11.48 -2.67
C PHE A 66 1.09 12.01 -2.73
N GLU A 67 1.32 13.12 -2.04
CA GLU A 67 2.64 13.61 -1.65
C GLU A 67 2.93 13.16 -0.22
N SER A 68 4.13 12.64 0.03
CA SER A 68 4.60 12.29 1.37
C SER A 68 5.60 13.35 1.85
N ILE A 69 5.18 14.21 2.76
CA ILE A 69 6.00 15.30 3.31
C ILE A 69 6.59 14.81 4.63
N LEU A 70 7.92 14.67 4.70
CA LEU A 70 8.62 14.25 5.91
C LEU A 70 8.73 15.41 6.89
N LEU A 71 8.12 15.29 8.06
CA LEU A 71 8.27 16.21 9.18
C LEU A 71 9.01 15.54 10.34
N HIS A 72 9.45 16.34 11.30
CA HIS A 72 10.11 15.87 12.53
C HIS A 72 9.24 14.87 13.31
N ASP A 73 7.92 15.09 13.36
CA ASP A 73 6.97 14.22 14.07
C ASP A 73 6.45 13.04 13.22
N GLY A 74 6.91 12.92 11.96
CA GLY A 74 6.52 11.86 11.04
C GLY A 74 6.05 12.37 9.67
N PRO A 75 5.75 11.44 8.73
CA PRO A 75 5.25 11.79 7.42
C PRO A 75 3.80 12.30 7.46
N VAL A 76 3.52 13.37 6.74
CA VAL A 76 2.16 13.81 6.41
C VAL A 76 1.87 13.45 4.95
N TYR A 77 0.75 12.77 4.71
CA TYR A 77 0.30 12.40 3.37
C TYR A 77 -0.74 13.40 2.86
N LYS A 78 -0.39 14.15 1.82
CA LYS A 78 -1.25 15.17 1.21
C LYS A 78 -1.81 14.67 -0.12
N PRO A 79 -3.14 14.60 -0.31
CA PRO A 79 -3.72 14.34 -1.63
C PRO A 79 -3.38 15.47 -2.60
N ILE A 80 -2.75 15.16 -3.72
CA ILE A 80 -2.46 16.10 -4.81
C ILE A 80 -3.59 16.09 -5.84
N SER A 81 -4.08 14.91 -6.21
CA SER A 81 -5.14 14.74 -7.19
C SER A 81 -5.92 13.45 -6.95
N LYS A 82 -7.17 13.43 -7.42
CA LYS A 82 -8.09 12.29 -7.32
C LYS A 82 -8.67 11.97 -8.68
N PHE A 83 -8.70 10.69 -9.03
CA PHE A 83 -9.19 10.18 -10.30
C PHE A 83 -10.25 9.13 -10.03
N LYS A 84 -11.49 9.35 -10.45
CA LYS A 84 -12.56 8.35 -10.32
C LYS A 84 -12.35 7.19 -11.29
N ILE A 85 -12.75 6.00 -10.89
CA ILE A 85 -12.76 4.78 -11.71
C ILE A 85 -14.20 4.42 -12.09
#